data_AF-A0A421CEP7-F1
#
_entry.id   AF-A0A421CEP7-F1
#
_cell.length_a   1.000
_cell.length_b   1.000
_cell.length_c   1.000
_cell.angle_alpha   90.00
_cell.angle_beta   90.00
_cell.angle_gamma   90.00
#
_symmetry.space_group_name_H-M   'P 1'
#
loop_
_entity.id
_entity.type
_entity.pdbx_description
1 polymer ?
#
loop_
_entity_poly.entity_id
_entity_poly.type
_entity_poly.pdbx_seq_one_letter_code
_entity_poly.pdbx_strand_id
1 'polypeptide(L)'
;MYTWMKTLGWINFTLLVINTSLFLTRWFYRTFNKRLERFPWKGFKKMMVVLAAVHPWTGSILLFTALYHGYLATGGFVLYSGSLVFIGVFAQFIVYLLGKYVSAMKKKWRPIHKGLMIVTWALFLFHIFAPYSIWIPIL
;
A
#
# COMPACT_ATOMS: atom_id res chain seq x y z
N MET A 1 -4.19 25.15 -3.41
CA MET A 1 -4.67 23.83 -3.89
C MET A 1 -3.53 22.94 -4.39
N TYR A 2 -2.68 23.42 -5.31
CA TYR A 2 -1.53 22.65 -5.84
C TYR A 2 -0.55 22.14 -4.77
N THR A 3 -0.14 22.98 -3.82
CA THR A 3 0.77 22.60 -2.73
C THR A 3 0.19 21.46 -1.89
N TRP A 4 -1.09 21.53 -1.57
CA TRP A 4 -1.79 20.51 -0.79
C TRP A 4 -1.88 19.17 -1.53
N MET A 5 -2.19 19.20 -2.83
CA MET A 5 -2.19 17.99 -3.67
C MET A 5 -0.83 17.30 -3.68
N LYS A 6 0.26 18.08 -3.83
CA LYS A 6 1.64 17.55 -3.75
C LYS A 6 1.94 16.94 -2.37
N THR A 7 1.56 17.63 -1.30
CA THR A 7 1.74 17.13 0.07
C THR A 7 1.01 15.80 0.27
N LEU A 8 -0.24 15.69 -0.20
CA LEU A 8 -0.99 14.42 -0.15
C LEU A 8 -0.32 13.31 -0.96
N GLY A 9 0.26 13.62 -2.12
CA GLY A 9 1.03 12.65 -2.91
C GLY A 9 2.20 12.07 -2.11
N TRP A 10 2.97 12.92 -1.42
CA TRP A 10 4.05 12.49 -0.55
C TRP A 10 3.56 11.69 0.67
N ILE A 11 2.47 12.12 1.31
CA ILE A 11 1.84 11.37 2.42
C ILE A 11 1.45 9.97 1.95
N ASN A 12 0.77 9.85 0.80
CA ASN A 12 0.37 8.57 0.22
C ASN A 12 1.57 7.68 -0.06
N PHE A 13 2.64 8.24 -0.66
CA PHE A 13 3.87 7.50 -0.90
C PHE A 13 4.50 6.99 0.40
N THR A 14 4.65 7.84 1.41
CA THR A 14 5.20 7.44 2.72
C THR A 14 4.36 6.34 3.37
N LEU A 15 3.03 6.46 3.32
CA LEU A 15 2.14 5.42 3.85
C LEU A 15 2.29 4.11 3.07
N LEU A 16 2.42 4.15 1.74
CA LEU A 16 2.66 2.96 0.92
C LEU A 16 3.99 2.28 1.28
N VAL A 17 5.06 3.06 1.50
CA VAL A 17 6.37 2.57 1.96
C VAL A 17 6.26 1.94 3.35
N ILE A 18 5.62 2.61 4.32
CA ILE A 18 5.44 2.08 5.68
C ILE A 18 4.67 0.75 5.64
N ASN A 19 3.58 0.67 4.88
CA ASN A 19 2.81 -0.57 4.74
C ASN A 19 3.63 -1.70 4.11
N THR A 20 4.43 -1.39 3.10
CA THR A 20 5.29 -2.35 2.42
C THR A 20 6.46 -2.81 3.30
N SER A 21 6.96 -1.94 4.17
CA SER A 21 8.09 -2.23 5.06
C SER A 21 7.84 -3.42 5.99
N LEU A 22 6.58 -3.70 6.37
CA LEU A 22 6.24 -4.88 7.17
C LEU A 22 6.54 -6.17 6.39
N PHE A 23 6.27 -6.20 5.09
CA PHE A 23 6.59 -7.35 4.25
C PHE A 23 8.11 -7.48 4.09
N LEU A 24 8.80 -6.38 3.77
CA LEU A 24 10.26 -6.36 3.58
C LEU A 24 11.01 -6.80 4.84
N THR A 25 10.61 -6.29 6.01
CA THR A 25 11.24 -6.65 7.28
C THR A 25 11.01 -8.11 7.66
N ARG A 26 9.81 -8.65 7.42
CA ARG A 26 9.52 -10.08 7.59
C ARG A 26 10.33 -10.96 6.63
N TRP A 27 10.44 -10.55 5.38
CA TRP A 27 11.26 -11.25 4.39
C TRP A 27 12.73 -11.25 4.80
N PHE A 28 13.28 -10.08 5.14
CA PHE A 28 14.65 -9.92 5.60
C PHE A 28 14.95 -10.79 6.83
N TYR A 29 14.07 -10.76 7.84
CA TYR A 29 14.21 -11.62 9.03
C TYR A 29 14.31 -13.09 8.67
N ARG A 30 13.42 -13.60 7.82
CA ARG A 30 13.40 -15.03 7.43
C ARG A 30 14.65 -15.43 6.66
N THR A 31 15.18 -14.53 5.84
CA THR A 31 16.37 -14.79 5.01
C THR A 31 17.67 -14.74 5.82
N PHE A 32 17.79 -13.83 6.79
CA PHE A 32 19.09 -13.49 7.40
C PHE A 32 19.21 -13.78 8.91
N ASN A 33 18.14 -14.10 9.65
CA ASN A 33 18.18 -14.31 11.11
C ASN A 33 19.16 -15.39 11.59
N LYS A 34 19.54 -16.34 10.72
CA LYS A 34 20.55 -17.37 11.02
C LYS A 34 21.94 -17.08 10.45
N ARG A 35 22.10 -16.00 9.66
CA ARG A 35 23.34 -15.65 8.96
C ARG A 35 24.07 -14.48 9.60
N LEU A 36 23.36 -13.62 10.35
CA LEU A 36 23.94 -12.43 10.97
C LEU A 36 23.82 -12.51 12.49
N GLU A 37 24.76 -13.19 13.13
CA GLU A 37 24.75 -13.40 14.59
C GLU A 37 24.90 -12.08 15.38
N ARG A 38 25.62 -11.10 14.84
CA ARG A 38 25.86 -9.79 15.48
C ARG A 38 24.78 -8.74 15.20
N PHE A 39 23.71 -9.08 14.48
CA PHE A 39 22.66 -8.13 14.15
C PHE A 39 21.73 -7.89 15.35
N PRO A 40 21.22 -6.66 15.57
CA PRO A 40 20.37 -6.33 16.73
C PRO A 40 18.93 -6.88 16.60
N TRP A 41 18.79 -8.20 16.59
CA TRP A 41 17.52 -8.91 16.36
C TRP A 41 16.42 -8.54 17.34
N LYS A 42 16.75 -8.21 18.59
CA LYS A 42 15.77 -7.79 19.60
C LYS A 42 15.08 -6.48 19.19
N GLY A 43 15.87 -5.47 18.80
CA GLY A 43 15.34 -4.19 18.30
C GLY A 43 14.58 -4.36 17.00
N PHE A 44 15.10 -5.17 16.08
CA PHE A 44 14.45 -5.45 14.81
C PHE A 44 13.08 -6.12 14.97
N LYS A 45 12.97 -7.12 15.87
CA LYS A 45 11.68 -7.75 16.20
C LYS A 45 10.70 -6.75 16.82
N LYS A 46 11.16 -5.85 17.70
CA LYS A 46 10.31 -4.79 18.28
C LYS A 46 9.76 -3.88 17.19
N MET A 47 10.61 -3.44 16.25
CA MET A 47 10.17 -2.67 15.08
C MET A 47 9.15 -3.44 14.24
N MET A 48 9.37 -4.73 13.96
CA MET A 48 8.39 -5.56 13.23
C MET A 48 7.02 -5.64 13.93
N VAL A 49 7.00 -5.69 15.26
CA VAL A 49 5.75 -5.69 16.05
C VAL A 49 5.04 -4.34 15.90
N VAL A 50 5.77 -3.22 15.99
CA VAL A 50 5.21 -1.88 15.77
C VAL A 50 4.64 -1.77 14.36
N LEU A 51 5.41 -2.15 13.34
CA LEU A 51 4.96 -2.15 11.94
C LEU A 51 3.70 -3.01 11.76
N ALA A 52 3.62 -4.18 12.40
CA ALA A 52 2.44 -5.03 12.35
C ALA A 52 1.21 -4.40 13.02
N ALA A 53 1.41 -3.67 14.12
CA ALA A 53 0.34 -2.98 14.82
C ALA A 53 -0.20 -1.78 14.03
N VAL A 54 0.68 -0.99 13.41
CA VAL A 54 0.27 0.21 12.65
C VAL A 54 -0.21 -0.08 11.24
N HIS A 55 0.22 -1.18 10.62
CA HIS A 55 -0.13 -1.56 9.24
C HIS A 55 -1.62 -1.42 8.87
N PRO A 56 -2.58 -2.00 9.61
CA PRO A 56 -4.00 -1.83 9.25
C PRO A 56 -4.44 -0.37 9.29
N TRP A 57 -3.95 0.43 10.25
CA TRP A 57 -4.28 1.85 10.37
C TRP A 57 -3.66 2.66 9.23
N THR A 58 -2.37 2.48 8.97
CA THR A 58 -1.68 3.18 7.87
C THR A 58 -2.23 2.78 6.52
N GLY A 59 -2.70 1.53 6.35
CA GLY A 59 -3.36 1.06 5.14
C GLY A 59 -4.73 1.69 4.93
N SER A 60 -5.53 1.81 6.00
CA SER A 60 -6.82 2.50 5.95
C SER A 60 -6.66 4.00 5.68
N ILE A 61 -5.70 4.67 6.33
CA ILE A 61 -5.42 6.09 6.05
C ILE A 61 -5.02 6.26 4.58
N LEU A 62 -4.10 5.43 4.08
CA LEU A 62 -3.67 5.45 2.68
C LEU A 62 -4.86 5.32 1.71
N LEU A 63 -5.82 4.43 2.00
CA LEU A 63 -7.01 4.25 1.16
C LEU A 63 -7.79 5.56 1.01
N PHE A 64 -8.09 6.24 2.12
CA PHE A 64 -8.87 7.48 2.10
C PHE A 64 -8.08 8.65 1.52
N THR A 65 -6.79 8.79 1.89
CA THR A 65 -5.95 9.88 1.38
C THR A 65 -5.60 9.71 -0.10
N ALA A 66 -5.53 8.48 -0.62
CA ALA A 66 -5.37 8.22 -2.05
C ALA A 66 -6.62 8.59 -2.84
N LEU A 67 -7.81 8.24 -2.35
CA LEU A 67 -9.08 8.65 -2.97
C LEU A 67 -9.22 10.17 -3.01
N TYR A 68 -8.96 10.83 -1.88
CA TYR A 68 -9.06 12.28 -1.77
C TYR A 68 -8.02 13.00 -2.64
N HIS A 69 -6.77 12.49 -2.67
CA HIS A 69 -5.75 13.00 -3.57
C HIS A 69 -6.18 12.92 -5.03
N GLY A 70 -6.77 11.78 -5.45
CA GLY A 70 -7.25 11.61 -6.81
C GLY A 70 -8.36 12.61 -7.17
N TYR A 71 -9.35 12.76 -6.29
CA TYR A 71 -10.42 13.74 -6.48
C TYR A 71 -9.91 15.18 -6.64
N LEU A 72 -8.93 15.59 -5.82
CA LEU A 72 -8.31 16.91 -5.94
C LEU A 72 -7.47 17.09 -7.21
N ALA A 73 -6.84 16.02 -7.70
CA ALA A 73 -6.00 16.06 -8.89
C ALA A 73 -6.80 16.20 -10.18
N THR A 74 -8.00 15.63 -10.21
CA THR A 74 -8.87 15.59 -11.40
C THR A 74 -10.04 16.55 -11.34
N GLY A 75 -10.37 17.09 -10.16
CA GLY A 75 -11.54 17.94 -9.93
C GLY A 75 -12.87 17.19 -9.91
N GLY A 76 -12.84 15.85 -9.86
CA GLY A 76 -14.02 14.98 -9.99
C GLY A 76 -13.65 13.50 -10.04
N PHE A 77 -14.58 12.61 -10.40
CA PHE A 77 -14.31 11.18 -10.51
C PHE A 77 -13.90 10.80 -11.93
N VAL A 78 -12.60 10.65 -12.14
CA VAL A 78 -12.01 10.28 -13.43
C VAL A 78 -11.25 8.97 -13.27
N LEU A 79 -11.38 8.05 -14.23
CA LEU A 79 -10.47 6.92 -14.35
C LEU A 79 -9.18 7.39 -15.03
N TYR A 80 -8.10 7.41 -14.26
CA TYR A 80 -6.77 7.73 -14.74
C TYR A 80 -5.70 6.89 -14.03
N SER A 81 -4.42 7.07 -14.36
CA SER A 81 -3.35 6.26 -13.76
C SER A 81 -3.36 6.27 -12.23
N GLY A 82 -3.71 7.38 -11.58
CA GLY A 82 -3.83 7.43 -10.11
C GLY A 82 -5.01 6.62 -9.56
N SER A 83 -6.13 6.56 -10.30
CA SER A 83 -7.27 5.72 -9.95
C SER A 83 -6.92 4.23 -10.00
N LEU A 84 -6.02 3.82 -10.89
CA LEU A 84 -5.52 2.44 -10.91
C LEU A 84 -4.73 2.10 -9.64
N VAL A 85 -3.89 3.03 -9.16
CA VAL A 85 -3.16 2.87 -7.89
C VAL A 85 -4.15 2.71 -6.73
N PHE A 86 -5.16 3.58 -6.67
CA PHE A 86 -6.21 3.50 -5.66
C PHE A 86 -6.95 2.15 -5.71
N ILE A 87 -7.32 1.67 -6.90
CA ILE A 87 -7.96 0.34 -7.07
C ILE A 87 -7.06 -0.77 -6.54
N GLY A 88 -5.74 -0.70 -6.77
CA GLY A 88 -4.77 -1.66 -6.20
C GLY A 88 -4.79 -1.68 -4.67
N VAL A 89 -4.72 -0.50 -4.04
CA VAL A 89 -4.81 -0.35 -2.57
C VAL A 89 -6.16 -0.86 -2.05
N PHE A 90 -7.26 -0.50 -2.72
CA PHE A 90 -8.61 -0.93 -2.35
C PHE A 90 -8.76 -2.44 -2.45
N ALA A 91 -8.29 -3.06 -3.54
CA ALA A 91 -8.31 -4.51 -3.71
C ALA A 91 -7.50 -5.22 -2.62
N GLN A 92 -6.33 -4.69 -2.23
CA GLN A 92 -5.57 -5.22 -1.09
C GLN A 92 -6.37 -5.18 0.21
N PHE A 93 -7.08 -4.09 0.47
CA PHE A 93 -7.94 -3.94 1.64
C PHE A 93 -9.11 -4.94 1.62
N ILE A 94 -9.79 -5.09 0.49
CA ILE A 94 -10.85 -6.09 0.31
C ILE A 94 -10.33 -7.50 0.55
N VAL A 95 -9.19 -7.87 -0.03
CA VAL A 95 -8.59 -9.21 0.19
C VAL A 95 -8.24 -9.45 1.66
N TYR A 96 -7.79 -8.42 2.38
CA TYR A 96 -7.59 -8.50 3.84
C TYR A 96 -8.90 -8.80 4.56
N LEU A 97 -9.97 -8.06 4.27
CA LEU A 97 -11.29 -8.27 4.88
C LEU A 97 -11.82 -9.67 4.56
N LEU A 98 -11.74 -10.11 3.31
CA LEU A 98 -12.11 -11.46 2.90
C LEU A 98 -11.31 -12.52 3.66
N GLY A 99 -10.00 -12.33 3.85
CA GLY A 99 -9.17 -13.22 4.66
C GLY A 99 -9.59 -13.32 6.13
N LYS A 100 -10.15 -12.24 6.68
CA LYS A 100 -10.63 -12.17 8.07
C LYS A 100 -12.02 -12.78 8.25
N TYR A 101 -12.94 -12.47 7.34
CA TYR A 101 -14.37 -12.78 7.51
C TYR A 101 -14.87 -13.96 6.68
N VAL A 102 -14.18 -14.33 5.58
CA VAL A 102 -14.62 -15.41 4.68
C VAL A 102 -13.75 -16.66 4.88
N SER A 103 -14.38 -17.76 5.29
CA SER A 103 -13.71 -19.03 5.60
C SER A 103 -12.88 -19.56 4.43
N ALA A 104 -13.43 -19.52 3.20
CA ALA A 104 -12.77 -19.97 1.98
C ALA A 104 -11.47 -19.20 1.65
N MET A 105 -11.33 -17.97 2.18
CA MET A 105 -10.20 -17.10 1.91
C MET A 105 -9.11 -17.12 2.98
N LYS A 106 -9.34 -17.74 4.16
CA LYS A 106 -8.41 -17.77 5.30
C LYS A 106 -6.98 -18.21 4.95
N LYS A 107 -6.82 -19.17 4.02
CA LYS A 107 -5.51 -19.67 3.57
C LYS A 107 -4.98 -18.97 2.31
N LYS A 108 -5.87 -18.36 1.51
CA LYS A 108 -5.54 -17.80 0.18
C LYS A 108 -5.26 -16.29 0.21
N TRP A 109 -5.76 -15.57 1.21
CA TRP A 109 -5.68 -14.10 1.20
C TRP A 109 -4.25 -13.56 1.27
N ARG A 110 -3.34 -14.19 2.03
CA ARG A 110 -1.95 -13.70 2.20
C ARG A 110 -1.17 -13.66 0.89
N PRO A 111 -1.09 -14.75 0.08
CA PRO A 111 -0.38 -14.69 -1.20
C PRO A 111 -1.05 -13.72 -2.18
N ILE A 112 -2.38 -13.65 -2.22
CA ILE A 112 -3.11 -12.71 -3.08
C ILE A 112 -2.80 -11.26 -2.68
N HIS A 113 -2.88 -10.92 -1.40
CA HIS A 113 -2.57 -9.59 -0.89
C HIS A 113 -1.12 -9.19 -1.19
N LYS A 114 -0.16 -10.13 -1.08
CA LYS A 114 1.24 -9.90 -1.49
C LYS A 114 1.36 -9.68 -3.00
N GLY A 115 0.64 -10.44 -3.82
CA GLY A 115 0.62 -10.23 -5.28
C GLY A 115 0.09 -8.85 -5.65
N LEU A 116 -1.03 -8.45 -5.04
CA LEU A 116 -1.62 -7.12 -5.23
C LEU A 116 -0.70 -5.99 -4.74
N MET A 117 0.12 -6.21 -3.70
CA MET A 117 1.15 -5.24 -3.31
C MET A 117 2.13 -4.96 -4.45
N ILE A 118 2.59 -6.00 -5.16
CA ILE A 118 3.52 -5.86 -6.30
C ILE A 118 2.82 -5.11 -7.44
N VAL A 119 1.58 -5.48 -7.76
CA VAL A 119 0.77 -4.79 -8.79
C VAL A 119 0.58 -3.32 -8.43
N THR A 120 0.25 -3.01 -7.17
CA THR A 120 0.06 -1.64 -6.70
C THR A 120 1.33 -0.81 -6.83
N TRP A 121 2.50 -1.38 -6.52
CA TRP A 121 3.79 -0.71 -6.75
C TRP A 121 4.06 -0.45 -8.24
N ALA A 122 3.76 -1.42 -9.11
CA ALA A 122 3.91 -1.23 -10.56
C ALA A 122 3.00 -0.10 -11.08
N LEU A 123 1.73 -0.08 -10.65
CA LEU A 123 0.79 0.99 -10.96
C LEU A 123 1.23 2.34 -10.40
N PHE A 124 1.79 2.36 -9.19
CA PHE A 124 2.32 3.58 -8.58
C PHE A 124 3.50 4.13 -9.36
N LEU A 125 4.44 3.28 -9.77
CA LEU A 125 5.56 3.70 -10.63
C LEU A 125 5.06 4.23 -11.97
N PHE A 126 4.12 3.52 -12.60
CA PHE A 126 3.48 4.00 -13.82
C PHE A 126 2.83 5.38 -13.64
N HIS A 127 2.11 5.59 -12.53
CA HIS A 127 1.50 6.86 -12.21
C HIS A 127 2.53 7.99 -11.98
N ILE A 128 3.70 7.71 -11.40
CA ILE A 128 4.77 8.72 -11.28
C ILE A 128 5.26 9.16 -12.66
N PHE A 129 5.48 8.22 -13.59
CA PHE A 129 6.03 8.54 -14.91
C PHE A 129 4.97 9.09 -15.88
N ALA A 130 3.71 8.70 -15.70
CA ALA A 130 2.59 9.10 -16.55
C ALA A 130 1.36 9.46 -15.70
N PRO A 131 1.40 10.58 -14.95
CA PRO A 131 0.37 10.90 -13.95
C PRO A 131 -1.00 11.20 -14.52
N TYR A 132 -1.09 11.55 -15.80
CA TYR A 132 -2.35 11.88 -16.49
C TYR A 132 -2.69 10.88 -17.63
N SER A 133 -1.96 9.76 -17.72
CA SER A 133 -2.28 8.72 -18.70
C SER A 133 -3.54 7.97 -18.31
N ILE A 134 -4.32 7.56 -19.32
CA ILE A 134 -5.68 7.04 -19.18
C ILE A 134 -6.55 8.18 -18.63
N TRP A 135 -7.58 8.58 -19.37
CA TRP A 135 -8.43 9.67 -18.94
C TRP A 135 -9.86 9.41 -19.40
N ILE A 136 -10.66 8.85 -18.51
CA ILE A 136 -12.06 8.52 -18.78
C ILE A 136 -12.89 9.13 -17.65
N PRO A 137 -13.58 10.25 -17.89
CA PRO A 137 -14.52 10.81 -16.92
C PRO A 137 -15.63 9.81 -16.61
N ILE A 138 -15.94 9.62 -15.34
CA ILE A 138 -17.01 8.72 -14.89
C ILE A 138 -18.24 9.54 -14.50
N LEU A 139 -18.02 10.69 -13.84
CA LEU A 139 -19.02 11.67 -13.41
C LEU A 139 -18.43 13.09 -13.43
#